data_AF-A0A242DJC9-F1
#
_entry.id   AF-A0A242DJC9-F1
#
_cell.length_a   1.000
_cell.length_b   1.000
_cell.length_c   1.000
_cell.angle_alpha   90.00
_cell.angle_beta   90.00
_cell.angle_gamma   90.00
#
_symmetry.space_group_name_H-M   'P 1'
#
loop_
_entity.id
_entity.type
_entity.pdbx_description
1 polymer ?
#
loop_
_entity_poly.entity_id
_entity_poly.type
_entity_poly.pdbx_seq_one_letter_code
_entity_poly.pdbx_strand_id
1 'polypeptide(L)' 'MPVNPEKFALAVVSSSGSKLSVQEKFELYQNAYSYAQTKNKKLNEKDKKNRPSAQETINQLKKMGL' A
#
# COMPACT_ATOMS: atom_id res chain seq x y z
N MET A 1 4.05 6.12 -1.86
CA MET A 1 3.18 5.92 -3.05
C MET A 1 2.63 4.52 -3.03
N PRO A 2 1.33 4.31 -3.28
CA PRO A 2 0.77 2.98 -3.45
C PRO A 2 1.34 2.34 -4.74
N VAL A 3 1.67 1.05 -4.67
CA VAL A 3 2.15 0.27 -5.83
C VAL A 3 1.02 -0.55 -6.42
N ASN A 4 1.00 -0.82 -7.73
CA ASN A 4 0.03 -1.76 -8.29
C ASN A 4 0.39 -3.19 -7.82
N PRO A 5 -0.47 -3.87 -7.04
CA PRO A 5 -0.12 -5.17 -6.44
C PRO A 5 0.12 -6.29 -7.46
N GLU A 6 -0.64 -6.31 -8.58
CA GLU A 6 -0.48 -7.31 -9.63
C GLU A 6 0.85 -7.14 -10.36
N LYS A 7 1.18 -5.91 -10.79
CA LYS A 7 2.45 -5.62 -11.45
C LYS A 7 3.64 -5.93 -10.54
N PHE A 8 3.52 -5.63 -9.24
CA PHE A 8 4.53 -5.98 -8.26
C PHE A 8 4.69 -7.50 -8.15
N ALA A 9 3.60 -8.24 -7.99
CA ALA A 9 3.64 -9.70 -7.87
C ALA A 9 4.22 -10.36 -9.13
N LEU A 10 3.84 -9.90 -10.32
CA LEU A 10 4.44 -10.34 -11.58
C LEU A 10 5.95 -10.07 -11.61
N ALA A 11 6.40 -8.87 -11.25
CA ALA A 11 7.82 -8.55 -11.22
C ALA A 11 8.60 -9.45 -10.25
N VAL A 12 8.04 -9.74 -9.07
CA VAL A 12 8.65 -10.66 -8.10
C VAL A 12 8.77 -12.06 -8.67
N VAL A 13 7.71 -12.61 -9.27
CA VAL A 13 7.76 -13.93 -9.91
C VAL A 13 8.73 -13.95 -11.09
N SER A 14 8.75 -12.91 -11.93
CA SER A 14 9.69 -12.81 -13.06
C SER A 14 11.14 -12.68 -12.63
N SER A 15 11.41 -12.03 -11.49
CA SER A 15 12.75 -11.93 -10.89
C SER A 15 13.17 -13.20 -10.13
N SER A 16 12.24 -14.10 -9.86
CA SER A 16 12.52 -15.34 -9.13
C SER A 16 13.29 -16.33 -9.99
N GLY A 17 14.13 -17.14 -9.35
CA GLY A 17 14.97 -18.10 -10.05
C GLY A 17 14.15 -19.13 -10.85
N SER A 18 14.69 -19.58 -11.99
CA SER A 18 14.09 -20.64 -12.82
C SER A 18 13.96 -22.00 -12.11
N LYS A 19 14.61 -22.15 -10.94
CA LYS A 19 14.56 -23.35 -10.10
C LYS A 19 13.21 -23.57 -9.42
N LEU A 20 12.37 -22.55 -9.32
CA LEU A 20 11.04 -22.68 -8.74
C LEU A 20 10.09 -23.37 -9.71
N SER A 21 9.36 -24.36 -9.20
CA SER A 21 8.23 -24.97 -9.87
C SER A 21 7.11 -23.95 -10.13
N VAL A 22 6.16 -24.32 -10.99
CA VAL A 22 4.98 -23.49 -11.27
C VAL A 22 4.17 -23.24 -9.99
N GLN A 23 4.04 -24.24 -9.13
CA GLN A 23 3.32 -24.12 -7.87
C GLN A 23 4.01 -23.12 -6.93
N GLU A 24 5.32 -23.20 -6.75
CA GLU A 24 6.07 -22.26 -5.91
C GLU A 24 5.99 -20.82 -6.47
N LYS A 25 6.02 -20.66 -7.79
CA LYS A 25 5.82 -19.35 -8.43
C LYS A 25 4.41 -18.80 -8.22
N PHE A 26 3.40 -19.67 -8.19
CA PHE A 26 2.02 -19.29 -7.90
C PHE A 26 1.85 -18.85 -6.43
N GLU A 27 2.44 -19.59 -5.48
CA GLU A 27 2.46 -19.20 -4.07
C GLU A 27 3.21 -17.87 -3.87
N LEU A 28 4.36 -17.71 -4.54
CA LEU A 28 5.14 -16.47 -4.53
C LEU A 28 4.32 -15.28 -5.06
N TYR A 29 3.55 -15.47 -6.13
CA TYR A 29 2.63 -14.46 -6.66
C TYR A 29 1.61 -14.02 -5.61
N GLN A 30 0.90 -14.97 -4.99
CA GLN A 30 -0.12 -14.66 -3.98
C GLN A 30 0.46 -13.92 -2.77
N ASN A 31 1.65 -14.34 -2.32
CA ASN A 31 2.36 -13.72 -1.21
C ASN A 31 2.76 -12.28 -1.55
N ALA A 32 3.36 -12.04 -2.73
CA ALA A 32 3.77 -10.72 -3.16
C ALA A 32 2.57 -9.77 -3.37
N TYR A 33 1.48 -10.29 -3.94
CA TYR A 33 0.23 -9.55 -4.13
C TYR A 33 -0.38 -9.10 -2.80
N SER A 34 -0.50 -10.04 -1.85
CA SER A 34 -1.05 -9.78 -0.51
C SER A 34 -0.17 -8.81 0.28
N TYR A 35 1.15 -8.91 0.13
CA TYR A 35 2.11 -7.98 0.73
C TYR A 35 1.91 -6.55 0.22
N ALA A 36 1.84 -6.36 -1.09
CA ALA A 36 1.65 -5.05 -1.71
C ALA A 36 0.31 -4.42 -1.33
N GLN A 37 -0.78 -5.20 -1.33
CA GLN A 37 -2.08 -4.73 -0.84
C GLN A 37 -2.02 -4.25 0.62
N THR A 38 -1.40 -5.05 1.50
CA THR A 38 -1.29 -4.71 2.92
C THR A 38 -0.48 -3.43 3.13
N LYS A 39 0.61 -3.25 2.38
CA LYS A 39 1.44 -2.03 2.43
C LYS A 39 0.67 -0.81 1.94
N ASN A 40 -0.09 -0.93 0.85
CA ASN A 40 -0.91 0.15 0.34
C ASN A 40 -2.01 0.56 1.33
N LYS A 41 -2.69 -0.41 1.95
CA LYS A 41 -3.70 -0.15 2.98
C LYS A 41 -3.12 0.61 4.17
N LYS A 42 -1.96 0.17 4.68
CA LYS A 42 -1.25 0.85 5.78
C LYS A 42 -0.79 2.26 5.42
N LEU A 43 -0.40 2.50 4.16
CA LEU A 43 -0.10 3.85 3.65
C LEU A 43 -1.33 4.75 3.71
N ASN A 44 -2.46 4.27 3.20
CA ASN A 44 -3.72 5.03 3.21
C ASN A 44 -4.21 5.34 4.65
N GLU A 45 -4.01 4.42 5.60
CA GLU A 45 -4.35 4.66 7.02
C GLU A 45 -3.43 5.69 7.68
N LYS A 46 -2.12 5.67 7.38
CA LYS A 46 -1.19 6.70 7.85
C LYS A 46 -1.50 8.08 7.26
N ASP A 47 -1.84 8.13 5.98
CA ASP A 47 -2.23 9.38 5.31
C ASP A 47 -3.55 9.94 5.84
N LYS A 48 -4.49 9.07 6.27
CA LYS A 48 -5.70 9.50 6.97
C LYS A 48 -5.42 9.99 8.39
N LYS A 49 -4.48 9.38 9.11
CA LYS A 49 -4.15 9.76 10.49
C LYS A 49 -3.40 11.09 10.60
N ASN A 50 -2.66 11.48 9.56
CA ASN A 50 -1.88 12.72 9.52
C ASN A 50 -2.62 13.91 8.89
N ARG A 51 -3.86 13.73 8.42
CA ARG A 51 -4.70 14.86 8.00
C ARG A 51 -5.41 15.41 9.22
N PRO A 52 -5.30 16.71 9.53
CA PRO A 52 -6.14 17.30 10.55
C PRO A 52 -7.59 17.02 10.17
N SER A 53 -8.38 16.58 11.13
CA SER A 53 -9.81 16.40 10.91
C SER A 53 -10.43 17.70 10.40
N ALA A 54 -11.53 17.61 9.66
CA ALA A 54 -12.26 18.80 9.22
C ALA A 54 -12.58 19.73 10.41
N GLN A 55 -12.84 19.14 11.59
CA GLN A 55 -13.08 19.85 12.84
C GLN A 55 -11.85 20.57 13.39
N GLU A 56 -10.66 19.95 13.36
CA GLU A 56 -9.42 20.62 13.74
C GLU A 56 -9.07 21.76 12.79
N THR A 57 -9.32 21.57 11.50
CA THR A 57 -9.10 22.61 10.48
C THR A 57 -10.04 23.80 10.70
N ILE A 58 -11.33 23.55 10.97
CA ILE A 58 -12.31 24.59 11.30
C ILE A 58 -11.93 25.34 12.58
N ASN A 59 -11.47 24.63 13.62
CA ASN A 59 -11.04 25.25 14.87
C ASN A 59 -9.76 26.08 14.72
N GLN A 60 -8.83 25.66 13.86
CA GLN A 60 -7.65 26.46 13.54
C GLN A 60 -8.02 27.75 12.79
N LEU A 61 -8.92 27.67 11.81
CA LEU A 61 -9.41 28.84 11.07
C LEU A 61 -10.09 29.87 12.01
N LYS A 62 -10.97 29.40 12.91
CA LYS A 62 -11.61 30.27 13.93
C LYS A 62 -10.60 30.93 14.87
N LYS A 63 -9.53 30.23 15.26
CA LYS A 63 -8.46 30.79 16.11
C LYS A 63 -7.62 31.85 15.39
N MET A 64 -7.59 31.82 14.06
CA MET A 64 -6.87 32.81 13.23
C MET A 64 -7.74 34.04 12.89
N GLY A 65 -8.99 34.11 13.36
CA GLY A 65 -9.86 35.27 13.16
C GLY A 65 -10.48 35.35 11.75
N LEU A 66 -10.52 34.23 11.03
CA LEU A 66 -11.23 34.04 9.77
C LEU A 66 -12.66 33.54 9.99
#